data_AF-A0A9D6RH29-F1
#
_entry.id   AF-A0A9D6RH29-F1
#
_cell.length_a   1.000
_cell.length_b   1.000
_cell.length_c   1.000
_cell.angle_alpha   90.00
_cell.angle_beta   90.00
_cell.angle_gamma   90.00
#
_symmetry.space_group_name_H-M   'P 1'
#
loop_
_entity.id
_entity.type
_entity.pdbx_description
1 polymer ?
#
loop_
_entity_poly.entity_id
_entity_poly.type
_entity_poly.pdbx_seq_one_letter_code
_entity_poly.pdbx_strand_id
1 'polypeptide(L)' 'MHKQHAADAGFPGIAFAILPKTGETIAIRYGERLYYRVESSKTADELNAIYGVTPTQAKAMLASAMSGWGKPSAG' A
#
# COMPACT_ATOMS: atom_id res chain seq x y z
N MET A 1 7.97 14.00 -19.52
CA MET A 1 7.80 14.58 -18.17
C MET A 1 7.04 13.58 -17.32
N HIS A 2 7.74 12.76 -16.55
CA HIS A 2 7.09 11.83 -15.62
C HIS A 2 6.44 12.66 -14.52
N LYS A 3 5.12 12.86 -14.61
CA LYS A 3 4.31 13.25 -13.47
C LYS A 3 4.45 12.10 -12.48
N GLN A 4 5.47 12.18 -11.62
CA GLN A 4 5.41 11.55 -10.31
C GLN A 4 4.10 12.06 -9.74
N HIS A 5 3.11 11.17 -9.71
CA HIS A 5 1.75 11.48 -9.32
C HIS A 5 1.86 12.27 -8.03
N ALA A 6 1.46 13.54 -8.11
CA ALA A 6 1.11 14.33 -6.94
C ALA A 6 0.33 13.38 -6.05
N ALA A 7 0.76 13.25 -4.79
CA ALA A 7 0.04 12.52 -3.77
C ALA A 7 -1.46 12.68 -4.03
N ASP A 8 -2.08 11.62 -4.58
CA ASP A 8 -3.50 11.61 -4.89
C ASP A 8 -4.16 12.03 -3.57
N ALA A 9 -4.88 13.15 -3.55
CA ALA A 9 -5.30 13.83 -2.32
C ALA A 9 -6.23 13.01 -1.40
N GLY A 10 -6.41 11.72 -1.68
CA GLY A 10 -7.10 10.73 -0.87
C GLY A 10 -6.29 9.47 -0.55
N PHE A 11 -4.96 9.45 -0.75
CA PHE A 11 -4.13 8.30 -0.41
C PHE A 11 -3.47 8.45 0.97
N PRO A 12 -3.59 7.46 1.87
CA PRO A 12 -2.98 7.51 3.19
C PRO A 12 -1.45 7.35 3.08
N GLY A 13 -0.70 8.02 3.96
CA GLY A 13 0.77 7.92 3.96
C GLY A 13 1.29 6.50 4.22
N ILE A 14 0.50 5.68 4.92
CA ILE A 14 0.76 4.26 5.16
C ILE A 14 -0.57 3.50 5.10
N ALA A 15 -0.57 2.28 4.57
CA ALA A 15 -1.69 1.36 4.64
C ALA A 15 -1.20 -0.07 4.90
N PHE A 16 -2.04 -0.87 5.54
CA PHE A 16 -1.75 -2.26 5.85
C PHE A 16 -2.57 -3.18 4.94
N ALA A 17 -1.96 -4.25 4.47
CA ALA A 17 -2.61 -5.24 3.63
C ALA A 17 -2.06 -6.64 3.90
N ILE A 18 -2.82 -7.67 3.54
CA ILE A 18 -2.36 -9.06 3.59
C ILE A 18 -1.80 -9.43 2.22
N LEU A 19 -0.57 -9.96 2.18
CA LEU A 19 -0.01 -10.55 0.96
C LEU A 19 -0.79 -11.81 0.58
N PRO A 20 -1.41 -11.87 -0.61
CA PRO A 20 -2.19 -13.05 -1.00
C PRO A 20 -1.31 -14.29 -1.22
N LYS A 21 -0.01 -14.12 -1.47
CA LYS A 21 0.95 -15.23 -1.66
C LYS A 21 1.35 -15.91 -0.35
N THR A 22 1.49 -15.16 0.74
CA THR A 22 2.09 -15.65 1.98
C THR A 22 1.15 -15.55 3.19
N GLY A 23 0.03 -14.81 3.06
CA GLY A 23 -0.88 -14.53 4.17
C GLY A 23 -0.31 -13.54 5.19
N GLU A 24 0.81 -12.89 4.89
CA GLU A 24 1.52 -12.02 5.83
C GLU A 24 0.98 -10.60 5.78
N THR A 25 0.86 -9.97 6.94
CA THR A 25 0.54 -8.54 7.03
C THR A 25 1.75 -7.71 6.59
N ILE A 26 1.52 -6.81 5.65
CA ILE A 26 2.51 -5.84 5.18
C ILE A 26 2.03 -4.41 5.40
N ALA A 27 2.98 -3.52 5.70
CA ALA A 27 2.81 -2.08 5.65
C ALA A 27 3.33 -1.56 4.32
N ILE A 28 2.49 -0.82 3.61
CA ILE A 28 2.79 -0.17 2.34
C ILE A 28 2.87 1.33 2.64
N ARG A 29 4.02 1.95 2.38
CA ARG A 29 4.18 3.41 2.50
C ARG A 29 4.00 4.07 1.14
N TYR A 30 3.18 5.11 1.08
CA TYR A 30 2.93 5.81 -0.18
C TYR A 30 4.18 6.58 -0.61
N GLY A 31 4.60 6.45 -1.86
CA GLY A 31 5.80 7.10 -2.41
C GLY A 31 7.11 6.34 -2.16
N GLU A 32 7.16 5.44 -1.20
CA GLU A 32 8.25 4.47 -1.07
C GLU A 32 7.88 3.21 -1.85
N ARG A 33 8.70 2.82 -2.83
CA ARG A 33 8.47 1.63 -3.67
C ARG A 33 8.72 0.31 -2.90
N LEU A 34 8.40 0.31 -1.62
CA LEU A 34 8.74 -0.69 -0.63
C LEU A 34 7.51 -0.98 0.24
N TYR A 35 7.36 -2.25 0.59
CA TYR A 35 6.48 -2.68 1.65
C TYR A 35 7.30 -3.45 2.68
N TYR A 36 6.90 -3.34 3.94
CA TYR A 36 7.58 -3.98 5.06
C TYR A 36 6.66 -5.03 5.66
N ARG A 37 7.21 -6.17 6.05
CA ARG A 37 6.46 -7.15 6.83
C ARG A 37 6.20 -6.57 8.22
N VAL A 38 4.97 -6.70 8.67
CA VAL A 38 4.56 -6.26 10.00
C VAL A 38 4.16 -7.48 10.80
N GLU A 39 4.95 -7.79 11.82
CA GLU A 39 4.58 -8.78 12.81
C GLU A 39 3.69 -8.09 13.85
N SER A 40 2.38 -8.26 13.70
CA SER A 40 1.38 -7.74 14.62
C SER A 40 0.36 -8.81 14.94
N SER A 41 -0.11 -8.84 16.18
CA SER A 41 -1.24 -9.68 16.59
C SER A 41 -2.57 -9.17 16.02
N LYS A 42 -2.58 -7.96 15.46
CA LYS A 42 -3.76 -7.33 14.84
C LYS A 42 -3.79 -7.57 13.33
N THR A 43 -5.01 -7.68 12.80
CA THR A 43 -5.24 -7.79 11.36
C THR A 43 -4.88 -6.49 10.62
N ALA A 44 -4.63 -6.60 9.31
CA ALA A 44 -4.41 -5.43 8.47
C ALA A 44 -5.56 -4.42 8.55
N ASP A 45 -6.81 -4.90 8.68
CA ASP A 45 -7.99 -4.05 8.78
C ASP A 45 -8.04 -3.28 10.10
N GLU A 46 -7.74 -3.93 11.23
CA GLU A 46 -7.62 -3.25 12.53
C GLU A 46 -6.50 -2.21 12.54
N LEU A 47 -5.35 -2.53 11.94
CA LEU A 47 -4.26 -1.56 11.79
C LEU A 47 -4.71 -0.39 10.92
N ASN A 48 -5.38 -0.64 9.81
CA ASN A 48 -5.94 0.43 8.98
C ASN A 48 -6.93 1.29 9.77
N ALA A 49 -7.83 0.70 10.55
CA ALA A 49 -8.77 1.43 11.39
C ALA A 49 -8.05 2.33 12.42
N ILE A 50 -6.98 1.83 13.05
CA ILE A 50 -6.15 2.61 14.00
C ILE A 50 -5.51 3.82 13.30
N TYR A 51 -5.06 3.65 12.06
CA TYR A 51 -4.42 4.71 11.27
C TYR A 51 -5.44 5.57 10.48
N GLY A 52 -6.75 5.35 10.65
CA GLY A 52 -7.79 6.07 9.92
C GLY A 52 -7.84 5.77 8.42
N VAL A 53 -7.28 4.63 8.01
CA VAL A 53 -7.25 4.17 6.63
C VAL A 53 -8.51 3.37 6.35
N THR A 54 -9.23 3.75 5.30
CA THR A 54 -10.40 3.00 4.87
C THR A 54 -10.00 1.72 4.10
N PRO A 55 -10.83 0.67 4.13
CA PRO A 55 -10.57 -0.55 3.36
C PRO A 55 -10.37 -0.29 1.86
N THR A 56 -11.06 0.71 1.31
CA THR A 56 -10.93 1.15 -0.08
C THR A 56 -9.54 1.73 -0.35
N GLN A 57 -9.02 2.57 0.54
CA GLN A 57 -7.68 3.13 0.43
C GLN A 57 -6.60 2.05 0.57
N ALA A 58 -6.76 1.12 1.51
CA ALA A 58 -5.83 0.01 1.68
C ALA A 58 -5.76 -0.90 0.43
N LYS A 59 -6.92 -1.19 -0.18
CA LYS A 59 -6.97 -1.93 -1.45
C LYS A 59 -6.30 -1.17 -2.60
N ALA A 60 -6.52 0.14 -2.68
CA ALA A 60 -5.87 0.98 -3.69
C ALA A 60 -4.34 0.99 -3.50
N MET A 61 -3.85 1.10 -2.26
CA MET A 61 -2.44 0.97 -1.90
C MET A 61 -1.84 -0.37 -2.28
N LEU A 62 -2.53 -1.48 -1.97
CA LEU A 62 -2.09 -2.81 -2.35
C LEU A 62 -2.05 -2.97 -3.87
N ALA A 63 -3.09 -2.51 -4.58
CA ALA A 63 -3.13 -2.57 -6.04
C ALA A 63 -1.99 -1.76 -6.66
N SER A 64 -1.70 -0.56 -6.15
CA SER A 64 -0.57 0.25 -6.60
C SER A 64 0.78 -0.42 -6.30
N ALA A 65 0.96 -1.02 -5.13
CA ALA A 65 2.18 -1.73 -4.77
C ALA A 65 2.40 -2.99 -5.63
N MET A 66 1.34 -3.79 -5.85
CA MET A 66 1.39 -5.01 -6.66
C MET A 66 1.49 -4.73 -8.16
N SER A 67 0.89 -3.64 -8.64
CA SER A 67 1.02 -3.21 -10.03
C SER A 67 2.44 -2.73 -10.37
N GLY A 68 3.31 -2.57 -9.36
CA GLY A 68 4.63 -1.99 -9.48
C GLY A 68 4.52 -0.56 -9.98
N TRP A 69 4.61 0.44 -9.09
CA TRP A 69 4.67 1.85 -9.48
C TRP A 69 5.61 2.02 -10.68
N GLY A 70 5.05 2.22 -11.88
CA GLY A 70 5.74 2.10 -13.15
C GLY A 70 6.14 0.67 -13.55
N LYS A 71 5.38 0.07 -14.47
CA LYS A 71 6.06 -0.62 -15.58
C LYS A 71 7.06 0.39 -16.16
N PRO A 72 8.37 0.12 -16.27
CA PRO A 72 9.09 0.73 -17.36
C PRO A 72 8.37 0.22 -18.62
N SER A 73 7.72 1.11 -19.35
CA SER A 73 7.40 0.82 -20.75
C SER A 73 8.70 0.32 -21.36
N ALA A 74 8.66 -0.88 -21.93
CA ALA A 74 9.74 -1.42 -22.72
C ALA A 74 10.20 -0.35 -23.71
N GLY A 75 11.50 -0.02 -23.66
CA GLY A 75 12.24 0.60 -24.75
C GLY A 75 13.09 -0.47 -25.39
#